data_AF-A0A165DJP6-F1
#
_entry.id   AF-A0A165DJP6-F1
#
_cell.length_a   1.000
_cell.length_b   1.000
_cell.length_c   1.000
_cell.angle_alpha   90.00
_cell.angle_beta   90.00
_cell.angle_gamma   90.00
#
_symmetry.space_group_name_H-M   'P 1'
#
loop_
_entity.id
_entity.type
_entity.pdbx_description
1 polymer ?
#
loop_
_entity_poly.entity_id
_entity_poly.type
_entity_poly.pdbx_seq_one_letter_code
_entity_poly.pdbx_strand_id
1 'polypeptide(L)'
;MRTSLVTFGVLAALATNIVAQDEVIVDDTDPSIDYEPAGEWALISGSGAAALGTYNSTYHFTGLSGNTSDPSSSVAQATATYTFSVAASGFSWFGFQRSDAGLYTICIDCDGSNPMQATVDALNTTSTGNDPPIALYSTSLDMGIHTVVISNQFDPRHGSYGQITIDAFLLTGVSASGSGSTNLITASTTSSSSSSSSSSSASPSTSSSSSSSSSSSPKPSQNPPTPSPSSTSHTVTGSNPPSTSPSTTPNSGALASFAPASAVLAAVAAAVLAVL
;
A
#
# COMPACT_ATOMS: atom_id res chain seq x y z
N MET A 1 38.93 44.76 52.70
CA MET A 1 38.80 43.49 51.96
C MET A 1 37.63 43.63 50.99
N ARG A 2 37.78 43.24 49.72
CA ARG A 2 36.69 43.18 48.73
C ARG A 2 36.86 41.90 47.92
N THR A 3 35.92 40.98 48.05
CA THR A 3 35.92 39.67 47.37
C THR A 3 35.13 39.78 46.08
N SER A 4 35.82 39.79 44.93
CA SER A 4 35.18 39.65 43.62
C SER A 4 34.76 38.20 43.42
N LEU A 5 33.48 37.98 43.15
CA LEU A 5 32.91 36.65 42.87
C LEU A 5 32.87 36.45 41.35
N VAL A 6 33.68 35.53 40.83
CA VAL A 6 33.80 35.27 39.39
C VAL A 6 32.87 34.13 38.99
N THR A 7 31.71 34.47 38.43
CA THR A 7 30.69 33.49 38.02
C THR A 7 31.02 32.93 36.63
N PHE A 8 31.54 31.70 36.57
CA PHE A 8 31.71 30.96 35.32
C PHE A 8 30.40 30.33 34.87
N GLY A 9 29.70 30.98 33.93
CA GLY A 9 28.52 30.40 33.27
C GLY A 9 28.92 29.42 32.17
N VAL A 10 28.88 28.12 32.45
CA VAL A 10 29.08 27.07 31.44
C VAL A 10 27.79 26.90 30.64
N LEU A 11 27.71 27.54 29.46
CA LEU A 11 26.57 27.44 28.57
C LEU A 11 26.66 26.17 27.71
N ALA A 12 26.12 25.06 28.19
CA ALA A 12 26.08 23.80 27.46
C ALA A 12 25.05 23.86 26.32
N ALA A 13 25.53 24.13 25.10
CA ALA A 13 24.71 24.08 23.89
C ALA A 13 24.37 22.63 23.52
N LEU A 14 23.18 22.17 23.93
CA LEU A 14 22.60 20.91 23.47
C LEU A 14 22.21 21.05 21.99
N ALA A 15 23.13 20.69 21.10
CA ALA A 15 22.88 20.58 19.67
C ALA A 15 21.96 19.39 19.39
N THR A 16 20.65 19.60 19.50
CA THR A 16 19.65 18.67 19.00
C THR A 16 19.73 18.64 17.48
N ASN A 17 20.48 17.66 16.96
CA ASN A 17 20.44 17.29 15.55
C ASN A 17 19.05 16.69 15.26
N ILE A 18 18.07 17.57 15.04
CA ILE A 18 16.82 17.22 14.38
C ILE A 18 17.19 16.95 12.92
N VAL A 19 17.64 15.73 12.66
CA VAL A 19 17.53 15.15 11.33
C VAL A 19 16.03 15.06 11.08
N ALA A 20 15.51 16.00 10.29
CA ALA A 20 14.20 15.82 9.71
C ALA A 20 14.26 14.51 8.92
N GLN A 21 13.39 13.55 9.25
CA GLN A 21 13.17 12.43 8.35
C GLN A 21 12.43 13.03 7.16
N ASP A 22 13.17 13.22 6.08
CA ASP A 22 12.63 13.75 4.84
C ASP A 22 11.80 12.61 4.22
N GLU A 23 10.50 12.86 4.15
CA GLU A 23 9.46 11.91 3.75
C GLU A 23 8.72 12.47 2.55
N VAL A 24 8.64 11.70 1.47
CA VAL A 24 7.95 12.09 0.24
C VAL A 24 6.79 11.15 0.03
N ILE A 25 5.57 11.69 0.15
CA ILE A 25 4.36 11.02 -0.31
C ILE A 25 4.25 11.23 -1.82
N VAL A 26 4.01 10.15 -2.54
CA VAL A 26 3.82 10.08 -3.98
C VAL A 26 2.34 9.76 -4.21
N ASP A 27 1.69 10.63 -4.96
CA ASP A 27 0.27 10.57 -5.30
C ASP A 27 -0.01 9.40 -6.27
N ASP A 28 -1.20 8.77 -6.20
CA ASP A 28 -1.58 7.72 -7.15
C ASP A 28 -1.68 8.23 -8.61
N THR A 29 -1.82 9.54 -8.81
CA THR A 29 -1.82 10.20 -10.12
C THR A 29 -0.45 10.74 -10.56
N ASP A 30 0.64 10.44 -9.82
CA ASP A 30 1.99 10.85 -10.21
C ASP A 30 2.41 10.19 -11.55
N PRO A 31 2.86 10.98 -12.55
CA PRO A 31 3.17 10.49 -13.90
C PRO A 31 4.44 9.61 -13.99
N SER A 32 5.11 9.33 -12.87
CA SER A 32 6.16 8.30 -12.76
C SER A 32 5.67 6.94 -12.27
N ILE A 33 4.35 6.80 -12.05
CA ILE A 33 3.66 5.51 -11.90
C ILE A 33 3.06 5.10 -13.25
N ASP A 34 3.43 3.92 -13.73
CA ASP A 34 2.90 3.29 -14.94
C ASP A 34 1.89 2.20 -14.59
N TYR A 35 0.80 2.12 -15.35
CA TYR A 35 -0.42 1.36 -15.01
C TYR A 35 -0.88 0.50 -16.19
N GLU A 36 -0.39 -0.74 -16.24
CA GLU A 36 -0.67 -1.69 -17.33
C GLU A 36 -1.51 -2.89 -16.83
N PRO A 37 -2.33 -3.54 -17.68
CA PRO A 37 -2.65 -3.14 -19.05
C PRO A 37 -3.54 -1.90 -19.08
N ALA A 38 -3.22 -0.94 -19.95
CA ALA A 38 -3.91 0.33 -20.07
C ALA A 38 -5.43 0.13 -20.30
N GLY A 39 -6.24 0.74 -19.43
CA GLY A 39 -7.71 0.62 -19.45
C GLY A 39 -8.30 -0.46 -18.52
N GLU A 40 -7.47 -1.30 -17.90
CA GLU A 40 -7.91 -2.10 -16.73
C GLU A 40 -7.89 -1.28 -15.43
N TRP A 41 -6.98 -0.32 -15.35
CA TRP A 41 -6.89 0.62 -14.25
C TRP A 41 -7.91 1.75 -14.39
N ALA A 42 -8.64 2.01 -13.31
CA ALA A 42 -9.59 3.10 -13.18
C ALA A 42 -9.24 3.98 -11.98
N LEU A 43 -9.49 5.28 -12.11
CA LEU A 43 -9.29 6.30 -11.08
C LEU A 43 -10.63 6.66 -10.43
N ILE A 44 -10.73 6.57 -9.11
CA ILE A 44 -11.79 7.27 -8.35
C ILE A 44 -11.22 8.60 -7.88
N SER A 45 -12.03 9.66 -7.94
CA SER A 45 -11.62 10.99 -7.46
C SER A 45 -12.76 11.78 -6.82
N GLY A 46 -12.41 12.81 -6.06
CA GLY A 46 -13.36 13.74 -5.46
C GLY A 46 -14.00 13.24 -4.16
N SER A 47 -15.21 13.71 -3.86
CA SER A 47 -15.83 13.57 -2.54
C SER A 47 -16.08 12.13 -2.07
N GLY A 48 -16.15 11.17 -2.99
CA GLY A 48 -16.22 9.74 -2.65
C GLY A 48 -14.91 9.24 -2.05
N ALA A 49 -13.79 9.41 -2.76
CA ALA A 49 -12.45 9.04 -2.29
C ALA A 49 -12.05 9.87 -1.04
N ALA A 50 -12.38 11.17 -1.02
CA ALA A 50 -12.18 12.03 0.16
C ALA A 50 -12.88 11.48 1.42
N ALA A 51 -14.07 10.90 1.30
CA ALA A 51 -14.82 10.32 2.42
C ALA A 51 -14.22 9.00 2.93
N LEU A 52 -13.40 8.33 2.12
CA LEU A 52 -12.58 7.18 2.51
C LEU A 52 -11.25 7.59 3.14
N GLY A 53 -10.92 8.89 3.17
CA GLY A 53 -9.67 9.40 3.73
C GLY A 53 -8.43 9.15 2.86
N THR A 54 -8.62 9.01 1.54
CA THR A 54 -7.50 8.80 0.60
C THR A 54 -6.59 10.02 0.49
N TYR A 55 -5.34 9.78 0.10
CA TYR A 55 -4.43 10.86 -0.27
C TYR A 55 -5.01 11.66 -1.44
N ASN A 56 -4.90 12.99 -1.38
CA ASN A 56 -5.36 13.95 -2.40
C ASN A 56 -6.84 13.81 -2.86
N SER A 57 -7.66 12.98 -2.19
CA SER A 57 -8.99 12.57 -2.67
C SER A 57 -8.98 11.82 -4.01
N THR A 58 -7.96 11.01 -4.27
CA THR A 58 -7.82 10.12 -5.44
C THR A 58 -7.46 8.69 -5.01
N TYR A 59 -7.65 7.70 -5.89
CA TYR A 59 -6.98 6.39 -5.86
C TYR A 59 -7.18 5.62 -7.17
N HIS A 60 -6.18 4.83 -7.58
CA HIS A 60 -6.25 3.91 -8.71
C HIS A 60 -6.61 2.49 -8.26
N PHE A 61 -7.37 1.77 -9.10
CA PHE A 61 -7.75 0.37 -8.85
C PHE A 61 -7.95 -0.42 -10.15
N THR A 62 -7.74 -1.74 -10.12
CA THR A 62 -8.03 -2.64 -11.25
C THR A 62 -9.52 -3.00 -11.31
N GLY A 63 -10.13 -3.07 -12.49
CA GLY A 63 -11.57 -3.20 -12.69
C GLY A 63 -12.29 -4.33 -11.91
N LEU A 64 -13.48 -4.02 -11.40
CA LEU A 64 -14.36 -4.96 -10.67
C LEU A 64 -14.94 -6.09 -11.55
N SER A 65 -14.78 -6.03 -12.87
CA SER A 65 -15.25 -7.05 -13.81
C SER A 65 -14.50 -8.38 -13.69
N GLY A 66 -13.27 -8.34 -13.17
CA GLY A 66 -12.32 -9.44 -13.21
C GLY A 66 -11.94 -10.03 -11.86
N ASN A 67 -12.89 -10.20 -10.92
CA ASN A 67 -12.70 -11.17 -9.83
C ASN A 67 -12.82 -12.60 -10.40
N THR A 68 -11.84 -12.95 -11.23
CA THR A 68 -11.88 -14.04 -12.22
C THR A 68 -10.82 -15.08 -11.93
N SER A 69 -11.04 -16.32 -12.38
CA SER A 69 -10.06 -17.39 -12.32
C SER A 69 -9.15 -17.47 -13.57
N ASP A 70 -9.37 -16.61 -14.57
CA ASP A 70 -8.65 -16.63 -15.84
C ASP A 70 -7.30 -15.89 -15.76
N PRO A 71 -6.15 -16.60 -15.87
CA PRO A 71 -4.82 -15.99 -15.84
C PRO A 71 -4.49 -15.17 -17.11
N SER A 72 -5.30 -15.29 -18.17
CA SER A 72 -5.17 -14.49 -19.40
C SER A 72 -6.04 -13.23 -19.39
N SER A 73 -6.78 -12.98 -18.31
CA SER A 73 -7.50 -11.73 -18.10
C SER A 73 -6.55 -10.55 -17.88
N SER A 74 -7.05 -9.33 -18.13
CA SER A 74 -6.33 -8.08 -17.88
C SER A 74 -6.12 -7.83 -16.38
N VAL A 75 -7.10 -8.14 -15.51
CA VAL A 75 -6.92 -8.10 -14.05
C VAL A 75 -5.81 -9.04 -13.57
N ALA A 76 -5.71 -10.26 -14.12
CA ALA A 76 -4.66 -11.21 -13.74
C ALA A 76 -3.24 -10.76 -14.17
N GLN A 77 -3.15 -9.95 -15.23
CA GLN A 77 -1.91 -9.38 -15.76
C GLN A 77 -1.64 -7.96 -15.26
N ALA A 78 -2.49 -7.42 -14.37
CA ALA A 78 -2.39 -6.03 -13.95
C ALA A 78 -1.14 -5.76 -13.09
N THR A 79 -0.44 -4.70 -13.45
CA THR A 79 0.78 -4.21 -12.80
C THR A 79 0.78 -2.70 -12.63
N ALA A 80 1.18 -2.23 -11.46
CA ALA A 80 1.57 -0.85 -11.22
C ALA A 80 3.10 -0.79 -11.04
N THR A 81 3.78 0.02 -11.84
CA THR A 81 5.25 0.16 -11.81
C THR A 81 5.63 1.58 -11.44
N TYR A 82 6.43 1.76 -10.38
CA TYR A 82 6.88 3.07 -9.91
C TYR A 82 8.40 3.13 -9.81
N THR A 83 9.02 4.16 -10.39
CA THR A 83 10.47 4.42 -10.24
C THR A 83 10.68 5.64 -9.36
N PHE A 84 11.53 5.53 -8.33
CA PHE A 84 11.68 6.60 -7.35
C PHE A 84 12.19 7.90 -7.98
N SER A 85 11.49 9.01 -7.73
CA SER A 85 11.88 10.34 -8.24
C SER A 85 13.06 10.98 -7.48
N VAL A 86 13.39 10.46 -6.30
CA VAL A 86 14.53 10.82 -5.45
C VAL A 86 15.14 9.57 -4.83
N ALA A 87 16.41 9.62 -4.43
CA ALA A 87 17.02 8.51 -3.69
C ALA A 87 16.41 8.40 -2.28
N ALA A 88 16.06 7.19 -1.84
CA ALA A 88 15.44 6.91 -0.55
C ALA A 88 15.99 5.61 0.06
N SER A 89 15.79 5.40 1.36
CA SER A 89 16.19 4.18 2.08
C SER A 89 15.00 3.40 2.68
N GLY A 90 13.80 3.68 2.20
CA GLY A 90 12.58 3.00 2.64
C GLY A 90 11.39 3.34 1.77
N PHE A 91 10.46 2.39 1.70
CA PHE A 91 9.28 2.43 0.85
C PHE A 91 8.08 1.84 1.59
N SER A 92 6.92 2.50 1.49
CA SER A 92 5.63 1.92 1.88
C SER A 92 4.57 2.15 0.81
N TRP A 93 3.69 1.17 0.63
CA TRP A 93 2.55 1.23 -0.29
C TRP A 93 1.25 1.29 0.51
N PHE A 94 0.46 2.33 0.25
CA PHE A 94 -0.87 2.53 0.81
C PHE A 94 -1.95 2.12 -0.18
N GLY A 95 -2.97 1.43 0.33
CA GLY A 95 -4.11 0.96 -0.43
C GLY A 95 -5.16 0.32 0.46
N PHE A 96 -6.23 -0.18 -0.15
CA PHE A 96 -7.38 -0.76 0.53
C PHE A 96 -7.19 -2.27 0.75
N GLN A 97 -7.61 -2.74 1.93
CA GLN A 97 -7.86 -4.16 2.14
C GLN A 97 -9.14 -4.61 1.44
N ARG A 98 -9.14 -5.85 0.94
CA ARG A 98 -10.22 -6.43 0.14
C ARG A 98 -10.89 -7.59 0.87
N SER A 99 -12.21 -7.71 0.79
CA SER A 99 -12.95 -8.87 1.30
C SER A 99 -13.15 -9.97 0.23
N ASP A 100 -12.77 -9.67 -1.02
CA ASP A 100 -13.11 -10.40 -2.23
C ASP A 100 -11.84 -10.82 -3.01
N ALA A 101 -10.93 -11.52 -2.35
CA ALA A 101 -9.52 -11.75 -2.76
C ALA A 101 -8.64 -10.49 -2.72
N GLY A 102 -7.36 -10.68 -2.36
CA GLY A 102 -6.42 -9.58 -2.17
C GLY A 102 -4.98 -10.04 -1.97
N LEU A 103 -4.52 -10.94 -2.83
CA LEU A 103 -3.15 -11.46 -2.81
C LEU A 103 -2.36 -10.84 -3.96
N TYR A 104 -1.19 -10.26 -3.69
CA TYR A 104 -0.36 -9.57 -4.69
C TYR A 104 1.10 -9.98 -4.56
N THR A 105 1.89 -9.79 -5.61
CA THR A 105 3.36 -9.86 -5.54
C THR A 105 3.93 -8.46 -5.74
N ILE A 106 4.72 -8.00 -4.77
CA ILE A 106 5.58 -6.83 -4.93
C ILE A 106 7.02 -7.29 -5.21
N CYS A 107 7.66 -6.61 -6.15
CA CYS A 107 9.03 -6.83 -6.56
C CYS A 107 9.75 -5.48 -6.65
N ILE A 108 10.98 -5.39 -6.16
CA ILE A 108 11.82 -4.19 -6.16
C ILE A 108 13.12 -4.53 -6.87
N ASP A 109 13.53 -3.68 -7.82
CA ASP A 109 14.69 -3.82 -8.70
C ASP A 109 14.70 -5.15 -9.47
N CYS A 110 13.54 -5.47 -10.07
CA CYS A 110 13.24 -6.73 -10.75
C CYS A 110 14.14 -7.04 -11.96
N ASP A 111 14.70 -6.01 -12.58
CA ASP A 111 15.67 -6.05 -13.68
C ASP A 111 17.13 -5.98 -13.20
N GLY A 112 17.34 -5.70 -11.91
CA GLY A 112 18.63 -5.60 -11.25
C GLY A 112 19.26 -6.95 -10.89
N SER A 113 20.43 -6.90 -10.25
CA SER A 113 21.19 -8.08 -9.83
C SER A 113 20.75 -8.68 -8.50
N ASN A 114 19.99 -7.93 -7.69
CA ASN A 114 19.54 -8.35 -6.34
C ASN A 114 18.05 -8.03 -6.13
N PRO A 115 17.12 -8.57 -6.95
CA PRO A 115 15.70 -8.25 -6.85
C PRO A 115 15.12 -8.70 -5.49
N MET A 116 14.43 -7.79 -4.80
CA MET A 116 13.68 -8.11 -3.58
C MET A 116 12.23 -8.44 -3.95
N GLN A 117 11.72 -9.60 -3.54
CA GLN A 117 10.34 -10.01 -3.83
C GLN A 117 9.60 -10.42 -2.56
N ALA A 118 8.32 -10.05 -2.47
CA ALA A 118 7.43 -10.44 -1.37
C ALA A 118 5.98 -10.63 -1.86
N THR A 119 5.27 -11.54 -1.20
CA THR A 119 3.81 -11.63 -1.32
C THR A 119 3.16 -10.67 -0.33
N VAL A 120 2.18 -9.88 -0.80
CA VAL A 120 1.37 -8.98 0.01
C VAL A 120 -0.03 -9.59 0.15
N ASP A 121 -0.50 -9.76 1.38
CA ASP A 121 -1.84 -10.28 1.69
C ASP A 121 -2.71 -9.17 2.27
N ALA A 122 -3.50 -8.55 1.41
CA ALA A 122 -4.46 -7.51 1.74
C ALA A 122 -5.88 -8.06 1.99
N LEU A 123 -6.04 -9.38 2.14
CA LEU A 123 -7.34 -9.98 2.43
C LEU A 123 -7.81 -9.62 3.84
N ASN A 124 -8.92 -8.88 3.90
CA ASN A 124 -9.72 -8.68 5.10
C ASN A 124 -11.17 -9.03 4.78
N THR A 125 -11.60 -10.24 5.15
CA THR A 125 -12.98 -10.74 4.93
C THR A 125 -14.06 -9.99 5.71
N THR A 126 -13.69 -9.02 6.56
CA THR A 126 -14.61 -8.08 7.22
C THR A 126 -14.63 -6.69 6.59
N SER A 127 -13.78 -6.42 5.57
CA SER A 127 -13.78 -5.16 4.82
C SER A 127 -15.10 -4.93 4.11
N THR A 128 -15.61 -3.72 4.26
CA THR A 128 -16.87 -3.21 3.72
C THR A 128 -16.71 -2.48 2.39
N GLY A 129 -15.46 -2.25 1.96
CA GLY A 129 -15.13 -1.35 0.84
C GLY A 129 -15.28 0.14 1.17
N ASN A 130 -15.65 0.49 2.41
CA ASN A 130 -15.69 1.88 2.91
C ASN A 130 -14.62 2.14 3.99
N ASP A 131 -13.75 1.16 4.24
CA ASP A 131 -12.64 1.24 5.18
C ASP A 131 -11.51 2.11 4.57
N PRO A 132 -10.77 2.89 5.36
CA PRO A 132 -9.73 3.77 4.83
C PRO A 132 -8.51 3.01 4.32
N PRO A 133 -7.68 3.61 3.44
CA PRO A 133 -6.38 3.06 3.07
C PRO A 133 -5.48 2.79 4.28
N ILE A 134 -4.67 1.74 4.17
CA ILE A 134 -3.62 1.41 5.14
C ILE A 134 -2.32 1.09 4.39
N ALA A 135 -1.19 1.09 5.10
CA ALA A 135 0.05 0.53 4.57
C ALA A 135 -0.11 -0.99 4.36
N LEU A 136 -0.26 -1.42 3.11
CA LEU A 136 -0.35 -2.83 2.72
C LEU A 136 1.02 -3.51 2.71
N TYR A 137 2.07 -2.74 2.40
CA TYR A 137 3.46 -3.18 2.44
C TYR A 137 4.38 -2.04 2.91
N SER A 138 5.45 -2.39 3.61
CA SER A 138 6.51 -1.46 4.02
C SER A 138 7.84 -2.19 4.15
N THR A 139 8.93 -1.59 3.68
CA THR A 139 10.29 -2.12 3.82
C THR A 139 11.33 -1.00 3.94
N SER A 140 12.44 -1.30 4.61
CA SER A 140 13.68 -0.55 4.44
C SER A 140 14.41 -1.03 3.19
N LEU A 141 15.23 -0.15 2.61
CA LEU A 141 16.07 -0.38 1.44
C LEU A 141 17.48 0.20 1.69
N ASP A 142 18.45 -0.17 0.86
CA ASP A 142 19.68 0.63 0.75
C ASP A 142 19.33 2.03 0.20
N MET A 143 20.20 3.02 0.37
CA MET A 143 19.95 4.38 -0.14
C MET A 143 20.09 4.42 -1.67
N GLY A 144 18.98 4.43 -2.40
CA GLY A 144 18.98 4.37 -3.87
C GLY A 144 17.72 4.92 -4.53
N ILE A 145 17.78 5.03 -5.87
CA ILE A 145 16.59 5.09 -6.72
C ILE A 145 16.26 3.65 -7.06
N HIS A 146 15.03 3.22 -6.74
CA HIS A 146 14.56 1.86 -6.93
C HIS A 146 13.36 1.82 -7.88
N THR A 147 13.16 0.67 -8.52
CA THR A 147 11.98 0.40 -9.36
C THR A 147 11.11 -0.63 -8.66
N VAL A 148 9.89 -0.25 -8.29
CA VAL A 148 8.90 -1.11 -7.63
C VAL A 148 7.86 -1.55 -8.65
N VAL A 149 7.61 -2.85 -8.75
CA VAL A 149 6.52 -3.45 -9.52
C VAL A 149 5.58 -4.16 -8.56
N ILE A 150 4.33 -3.71 -8.51
CA ILE A 150 3.21 -4.38 -7.82
C ILE A 150 2.40 -5.11 -8.88
N SER A 151 2.09 -6.38 -8.64
CA SER A 151 1.44 -7.27 -9.62
C SER A 151 0.38 -8.16 -8.96
N ASN A 152 -0.68 -8.48 -9.70
CA ASN A 152 -1.77 -9.29 -9.17
C ASN A 152 -1.35 -10.76 -8.96
N GLN A 153 -1.87 -11.42 -7.92
CA GLN A 153 -1.64 -12.84 -7.67
C GLN A 153 -2.97 -13.57 -7.47
N PHE A 154 -3.06 -14.78 -8.03
CA PHE A 154 -4.23 -15.64 -7.85
C PHE A 154 -4.37 -16.03 -6.37
N ASP A 155 -5.50 -15.69 -5.75
CA ASP A 155 -5.82 -16.04 -4.37
C ASP A 155 -6.55 -17.40 -4.32
N PRO A 156 -5.88 -18.50 -3.92
CA PRO A 156 -6.51 -19.83 -3.87
C PRO A 156 -7.59 -19.95 -2.78
N ARG A 157 -7.75 -18.96 -1.89
CA ARG A 157 -8.81 -18.94 -0.87
C ARG A 157 -10.17 -18.56 -1.47
N HIS A 158 -10.15 -17.80 -2.57
CA HIS A 158 -11.33 -17.34 -3.31
C HIS A 158 -11.45 -17.99 -4.70
N GLY A 159 -10.33 -18.49 -5.24
CA GLY A 159 -10.28 -19.10 -6.56
C GLY A 159 -10.19 -18.07 -7.69
N SER A 160 -9.65 -16.89 -7.41
CA SER A 160 -9.68 -15.73 -8.29
C SER A 160 -8.52 -14.76 -8.08
N TYR A 161 -8.29 -13.87 -9.05
CA TYR A 161 -7.46 -12.69 -8.90
C TYR A 161 -8.24 -11.56 -8.21
N GLY A 162 -7.62 -10.88 -7.24
CA GLY A 162 -8.24 -9.79 -6.49
C GLY A 162 -8.16 -8.43 -7.19
N GLN A 163 -8.60 -7.37 -6.51
CA GLN A 163 -8.48 -5.99 -6.99
C GLN A 163 -7.27 -5.30 -6.36
N ILE A 164 -6.25 -4.98 -7.15
CA ILE A 164 -5.16 -4.11 -6.69
C ILE A 164 -5.72 -2.70 -6.48
N THR A 165 -5.25 -2.00 -5.45
CA THR A 165 -5.54 -0.57 -5.22
C THR A 165 -4.28 0.20 -4.83
N ILE A 166 -4.08 1.37 -5.40
CA ILE A 166 -2.99 2.31 -5.08
C ILE A 166 -3.62 3.62 -4.60
N ASP A 167 -3.37 3.99 -3.35
CA ASP A 167 -3.76 5.27 -2.74
C ASP A 167 -2.57 6.24 -2.71
N ALA A 168 -1.41 5.76 -2.25
CA ALA A 168 -0.16 6.50 -2.29
C ALA A 168 1.05 5.57 -2.15
N PHE A 169 2.23 6.07 -2.50
CA PHE A 169 3.50 5.55 -2.00
C PHE A 169 4.14 6.53 -1.02
N LEU A 170 4.92 6.03 -0.07
CA LEU A 170 5.71 6.83 0.88
C LEU A 170 7.16 6.42 0.78
N LEU A 171 8.02 7.36 0.36
CA LEU A 171 9.47 7.24 0.44
C LEU A 171 9.96 7.82 1.77
N THR A 172 10.78 7.06 2.50
CA THR A 172 11.32 7.48 3.80
C THR A 172 12.84 7.57 3.81
N GLY A 173 13.34 8.53 4.57
CA GLY A 173 14.77 8.85 4.61
C GLY A 173 15.27 9.30 3.24
N VAL A 174 14.53 10.16 2.54
CA VAL A 174 14.97 10.61 1.20
C VAL A 174 16.25 11.44 1.32
N SER A 175 17.17 11.23 0.39
CA SER A 175 18.30 12.12 0.21
C SER A 175 17.83 13.30 -0.63
N ALA A 176 17.61 14.45 0.01
CA ALA A 176 17.25 15.70 -0.65
C ALA A 176 18.18 15.96 -1.83
N SER A 177 17.68 15.70 -3.05
CA SER A 177 18.51 15.53 -4.24
C SER A 177 19.41 16.75 -4.45
N GLY A 178 20.71 16.51 -4.46
CA GLY A 178 21.71 17.54 -4.14
C GLY A 178 21.60 18.78 -5.02
N SER A 179 20.98 19.84 -4.48
CA SER A 179 21.02 21.18 -5.07
C SER A 179 22.48 21.51 -5.35
N GLY A 180 22.78 21.75 -6.63
CA GLY A 180 24.10 21.53 -7.22
C GLY A 180 25.19 22.48 -6.76
N SER A 181 25.59 22.37 -5.49
CA SER A 181 26.79 23.01 -4.94
C SER A 181 28.00 22.33 -5.55
N THR A 182 28.40 22.82 -6.73
CA THR A 182 29.67 22.53 -7.38
C THR A 182 30.80 23.07 -6.49
N ASN A 183 31.11 22.31 -5.43
CA ASN A 183 32.21 22.59 -4.53
C ASN A 183 33.53 22.45 -5.29
N LEU A 184 33.93 23.56 -5.93
CA LEU A 184 35.16 23.70 -6.69
C LEU A 184 36.33 23.25 -5.83
N ILE A 185 37.01 22.20 -6.30
CA ILE A 185 38.09 21.53 -5.58
C ILE A 185 39.28 22.50 -5.41
N THR A 186 39.29 23.19 -4.27
CA THR A 186 40.43 24.01 -3.82
C THR A 186 41.22 23.17 -2.84
N ALA A 187 42.38 22.67 -3.28
CA ALA A 187 43.22 21.77 -2.50
C ALA A 187 44.10 22.51 -1.47
N SER A 188 44.73 21.74 -0.57
CA SER A 188 45.66 22.16 0.51
C SER A 188 44.95 22.71 1.78
N THR A 189 45.41 22.48 3.02
CA THR A 189 46.63 21.82 3.55
C THR A 189 46.37 20.97 4.82
N THR A 190 46.92 19.76 4.83
CA THR A 190 47.77 19.14 5.88
C THR A 190 47.58 19.42 7.40
N SER A 191 47.69 18.33 8.19
CA SER A 191 48.05 18.24 9.65
C SER A 191 46.94 18.51 10.69
N SER A 192 46.89 17.89 11.89
CA SER A 192 47.51 16.62 12.39
C SER A 192 47.07 16.26 13.84
N SER A 193 46.84 14.96 14.10
CA SER A 193 47.09 14.22 15.37
C SER A 193 46.32 14.51 16.69
N SER A 194 46.17 13.43 17.49
CA SER A 194 45.88 13.36 18.95
C SER A 194 44.46 13.72 19.44
N SER A 195 43.91 13.15 20.54
CA SER A 195 44.19 11.85 21.23
C SER A 195 43.13 11.54 22.31
N SER A 196 42.78 10.25 22.48
CA SER A 196 42.31 9.54 23.70
C SER A 196 41.69 10.29 24.90
N SER A 197 40.54 9.81 25.40
CA SER A 197 40.33 9.48 26.83
C SER A 197 39.00 8.73 27.09
N SER A 198 38.79 8.21 28.30
CA SER A 198 37.76 7.21 28.64
C SER A 198 37.13 7.40 30.02
N SER A 199 35.79 7.30 30.11
CA SER A 199 34.99 6.98 31.31
C SER A 199 33.53 6.75 30.88
N SER A 200 32.70 5.79 31.34
CA SER A 200 32.51 5.03 32.59
C SER A 200 31.64 5.71 33.67
N SER A 201 30.36 5.33 33.81
CA SER A 201 29.76 4.89 35.10
C SER A 201 28.23 4.63 35.09
N ALA A 202 27.83 3.59 35.85
CA ALA A 202 26.62 3.41 36.69
C ALA A 202 25.16 3.58 36.18
N SER A 203 24.33 2.60 36.57
CA SER A 203 22.85 2.61 36.58
C SER A 203 22.27 3.37 37.80
N PRO A 204 20.93 3.55 37.90
CA PRO A 204 20.14 2.62 38.74
C PRO A 204 18.68 2.32 38.31
N SER A 205 18.03 1.44 39.08
CA SER A 205 16.60 1.00 39.11
C SER A 205 15.58 2.12 39.41
N THR A 206 14.23 1.97 39.37
CA THR A 206 13.27 0.81 39.38
C THR A 206 12.29 0.89 38.17
N SER A 207 10.99 0.50 38.07
CA SER A 207 9.90 -0.14 38.87
C SER A 207 8.68 -0.38 37.92
N SER A 208 7.67 -1.24 38.14
CA SER A 208 7.46 -2.45 38.97
C SER A 208 6.08 -3.10 38.68
N SER A 209 5.90 -4.38 39.08
CA SER A 209 4.63 -5.07 39.43
C SER A 209 3.40 -5.12 38.48
N SER A 210 3.10 -6.36 38.04
CA SER A 210 1.76 -7.02 38.02
C SER A 210 0.74 -6.64 36.94
N SER A 211 -0.10 -7.56 36.41
CA SER A 211 -0.86 -8.59 37.15
C SER A 211 -1.25 -9.86 36.36
N SER A 212 -1.89 -10.80 37.07
CA SER A 212 -2.56 -12.06 36.69
C SER A 212 -3.29 -12.06 35.31
N SER A 213 -3.41 -13.20 34.62
CA SER A 213 -4.07 -14.40 35.15
C SER A 213 -3.78 -15.69 34.37
N SER A 214 -4.00 -16.84 35.02
CA SER A 214 -3.55 -18.17 34.56
C SER A 214 -4.67 -19.22 34.54
N SER A 215 -4.77 -19.93 33.40
CA SER A 215 -5.13 -21.34 33.24
C SER A 215 -6.37 -21.92 33.96
N SER A 216 -7.34 -22.40 33.16
CA SER A 216 -8.18 -23.56 33.49
C SER A 216 -8.62 -24.30 32.23
N SER A 217 -7.89 -25.36 31.88
CA SER A 217 -8.42 -26.50 31.08
C SER A 217 -8.94 -27.58 32.06
N PRO A 218 -9.55 -28.72 31.63
CA PRO A 218 -9.87 -29.17 30.27
C PRO A 218 -11.32 -29.69 30.09
N LYS A 219 -11.71 -30.07 28.86
CA LYS A 219 -12.48 -31.32 28.65
C LYS A 219 -12.33 -31.90 27.24
N PRO A 220 -11.92 -33.17 27.06
CA PRO A 220 -11.98 -33.87 25.78
C PRO A 220 -13.32 -34.58 25.58
N SER A 221 -13.88 -34.58 24.36
CA SER A 221 -14.94 -35.53 23.97
C SER A 221 -15.10 -35.74 22.46
N GLN A 222 -14.57 -36.87 21.99
CA GLN A 222 -15.20 -37.82 21.04
C GLN A 222 -15.62 -37.38 19.62
N ASN A 223 -14.74 -37.76 18.67
CA ASN A 223 -14.99 -38.42 17.37
C ASN A 223 -15.85 -37.81 16.23
N PRO A 224 -15.49 -38.09 14.96
CA PRO A 224 -16.23 -37.69 13.76
C PRO A 224 -17.28 -38.73 13.31
N PRO A 225 -18.11 -38.37 12.33
CA PRO A 225 -18.25 -39.24 11.16
C PRO A 225 -18.10 -38.50 9.81
N THR A 226 -17.44 -39.17 8.86
CA THR A 226 -17.25 -38.77 7.46
C THR A 226 -17.42 -40.02 6.58
N PRO A 227 -17.69 -39.89 5.27
CA PRO A 227 -18.85 -39.28 4.61
C PRO A 227 -19.88 -40.36 4.17
N SER A 228 -20.97 -39.96 3.51
CA SER A 228 -21.86 -40.89 2.79
C SER A 228 -21.89 -40.54 1.29
N PRO A 229 -21.43 -41.43 0.37
CA PRO A 229 -21.40 -41.16 -1.07
C PRO A 229 -22.69 -41.57 -1.79
N SER A 230 -23.46 -40.58 -2.26
CA SER A 230 -24.67 -40.80 -3.07
C SER A 230 -24.35 -41.06 -4.54
N SER A 231 -24.07 -42.32 -4.90
CA SER A 231 -23.77 -42.74 -6.27
C SER A 231 -25.01 -42.82 -7.18
N THR A 232 -25.40 -41.71 -7.81
CA THR A 232 -26.41 -41.73 -8.87
C THR A 232 -25.76 -42.04 -10.22
N SER A 233 -25.80 -43.31 -10.63
CA SER A 233 -25.38 -43.75 -11.97
C SER A 233 -26.57 -43.82 -12.91
N HIS A 234 -26.52 -43.12 -14.05
CA HIS A 234 -27.50 -43.24 -15.13
C HIS A 234 -26.83 -43.68 -16.45
N THR A 235 -27.24 -44.84 -16.93
CA THR A 235 -26.61 -45.56 -18.06
C THR A 235 -27.25 -45.19 -19.40
N VAL A 236 -26.41 -44.67 -20.30
CA VAL A 236 -26.37 -44.87 -21.77
C VAL A 236 -27.69 -45.21 -22.50
N THR A 237 -28.20 -44.28 -23.31
CA THR A 237 -28.61 -44.41 -24.74
C THR A 237 -29.21 -43.09 -25.23
N GLY A 238 -29.07 -42.62 -26.48
CA GLY A 238 -28.25 -43.07 -27.62
C GLY A 238 -28.51 -42.18 -28.86
N SER A 239 -27.81 -42.44 -29.96
CA SER A 239 -28.11 -41.99 -31.34
C SER A 239 -28.05 -40.48 -31.71
N ASN A 240 -26.98 -40.13 -32.43
CA ASN A 240 -26.92 -39.07 -33.46
C ASN A 240 -27.72 -39.52 -34.73
N PRO A 241 -27.90 -38.74 -35.83
CA PRO A 241 -27.73 -37.28 -36.11
C PRO A 241 -29.08 -36.71 -36.72
N PRO A 242 -29.18 -35.67 -37.61
CA PRO A 242 -28.21 -34.70 -38.14
C PRO A 242 -28.65 -33.20 -38.16
N SER A 243 -27.76 -32.39 -38.74
CA SER A 243 -27.83 -30.93 -39.00
C SER A 243 -29.08 -30.40 -39.72
N THR A 244 -29.55 -29.22 -39.29
CA THR A 244 -29.86 -28.06 -40.15
C THR A 244 -29.76 -26.74 -39.34
N SER A 245 -29.11 -25.71 -39.88
CA SER A 245 -29.29 -24.32 -39.42
C SER A 245 -30.63 -23.76 -39.91
N PRO A 246 -31.21 -22.77 -39.19
CA PRO A 246 -31.05 -21.40 -39.70
C PRO A 246 -30.78 -20.34 -38.60
N SER A 247 -30.50 -19.12 -39.04
CA SER A 247 -30.29 -17.94 -38.21
C SER A 247 -31.57 -17.43 -37.53
N THR A 248 -31.48 -17.12 -36.23
CA THR A 248 -32.22 -16.02 -35.59
C THR A 248 -31.48 -15.46 -34.37
N THR A 249 -30.86 -14.29 -34.51
CA THR A 249 -30.85 -13.25 -33.47
C THR A 249 -32.29 -12.73 -33.29
N PRO A 250 -32.71 -12.14 -32.15
CA PRO A 250 -31.90 -11.69 -31.01
C PRO A 250 -32.44 -12.13 -29.62
N ASN A 251 -31.67 -11.83 -28.56
CA ASN A 251 -32.24 -11.07 -27.44
C ASN A 251 -31.16 -10.30 -26.66
N SER A 252 -31.52 -9.16 -26.06
CA SER A 252 -30.65 -8.34 -25.21
C SER A 252 -31.05 -8.51 -23.75
N GLY A 253 -30.09 -8.83 -22.88
CA GLY A 253 -30.33 -8.98 -21.43
C GLY A 253 -29.12 -9.61 -20.74
N ALA A 254 -28.53 -9.03 -19.68
CA ALA A 254 -28.82 -7.75 -19.06
C ALA A 254 -27.52 -7.00 -18.72
N LEU A 255 -27.46 -5.71 -19.04
CA LEU A 255 -26.48 -4.81 -18.44
C LEU A 255 -26.94 -4.51 -17.01
N ALA A 256 -26.08 -4.79 -16.03
CA ALA A 256 -26.26 -4.33 -14.66
C ALA A 256 -26.06 -2.81 -14.60
N SER A 257 -27.08 -2.06 -15.00
CA SER A 257 -27.13 -0.61 -14.90
C SER A 257 -27.17 -0.19 -13.44
N PHE A 258 -25.99 -0.08 -12.81
CA PHE A 258 -25.84 0.70 -11.58
C PHE A 258 -26.31 2.12 -11.86
N ALA A 259 -27.50 2.45 -11.37
CA ALA A 259 -28.02 3.80 -11.47
C ALA A 259 -27.09 4.73 -10.68
N PRO A 260 -26.55 5.80 -11.29
CA PRO A 260 -25.89 6.83 -10.49
C PRO A 260 -26.91 7.38 -9.49
N ALA A 261 -26.50 7.56 -8.24
CA ALA A 261 -27.34 8.14 -7.21
C ALA A 261 -27.61 9.61 -7.53
N SER A 262 -28.67 9.87 -8.31
CA SER A 262 -29.03 11.21 -8.79
C SER A 262 -29.19 12.19 -7.63
N ALA A 263 -28.31 13.19 -7.57
CA ALA A 263 -28.37 14.25 -6.58
C ALA A 263 -29.70 15.02 -6.68
N VAL A 264 -30.46 15.07 -5.58
CA VAL A 264 -31.79 15.70 -5.52
C VAL A 264 -31.68 17.10 -4.93
N LEU A 265 -31.94 18.11 -5.76
CA LEU A 265 -32.04 19.56 -5.47
C LEU A 265 -30.77 20.21 -4.87
N ALA A 266 -30.11 21.22 -5.44
CA ALA A 266 -30.50 22.41 -6.21
C ALA A 266 -31.00 23.63 -5.38
N ALA A 267 -30.39 24.78 -5.70
CA ALA A 267 -30.81 26.16 -5.44
C ALA A 267 -30.83 26.71 -4.00
N VAL A 268 -29.75 27.43 -3.64
CA VAL A 268 -29.89 28.83 -3.17
C VAL A 268 -28.97 29.70 -4.03
N ALA A 269 -29.53 30.69 -4.72
CA ALA A 269 -28.77 31.62 -5.56
C ALA A 269 -28.45 32.92 -4.79
N ALA A 270 -27.43 33.65 -5.25
CA ALA A 270 -26.92 34.84 -4.56
C ALA A 270 -27.92 36.01 -4.53
N ALA A 271 -28.01 36.68 -3.37
CA ALA A 271 -28.80 37.90 -3.19
C ALA A 271 -27.87 39.14 -3.13
N VAL A 272 -27.70 39.76 -4.30
CA VAL A 272 -27.42 41.18 -4.59
C VAL A 272 -26.64 42.02 -3.55
N LEU A 273 -25.45 42.44 -3.98
CA LEU A 273 -24.65 43.55 -3.47
C LEU A 273 -25.44 44.86 -3.25
N ALA A 274 -25.44 45.38 -2.03
CA ALA A 274 -25.80 46.78 -1.72
C ALA A 274 -25.17 47.23 -0.38
N VAL A 275 -24.94 48.54 -0.23
CA VAL A 275 -24.42 49.23 0.97
C VAL A 275 -22.95 48.94 1.30
N LEU A 276 -22.04 49.55 0.52
CA LEU A 276 -21.25 50.73 0.95
C LEU A 276 -20.57 51.41 -0.25
#